data_AF-A0AAI9ZFG1-F1
#
_entry.id   AF-A0AAI9ZFG1-F1
#
_cell.length_a   1.000
_cell.length_b   1.000
_cell.length_c   1.000
_cell.angle_alpha   90.00
_cell.angle_beta   90.00
_cell.angle_gamma   90.00
#
_symmetry.space_group_name_H-M   'P 1'
#
loop_
_entity.id
_entity.type
_entity.pdbx_description
1 polymer ?
#
loop_
_entity_poly.entity_id
_entity_poly.type
_entity_poly.pdbx_seq_one_letter_code
_entity_poly.pdbx_strand_id
1 'polypeptide(L)'
;MAGVEVLKAELAKTQRLGKFIKAWDPKILGAKDANPRTVTDEHILSDMDVAIPVRDGTILRGNIYRPRHLEGQKLPVIFNYSVYSKDGATEIAVFPPSAGLDKARITKDYEFEAADPGWWCPRGYIVVSIDARGCFQSEGDKSYYSRDVGID
;
A
#
# COMPACT_ATOMS: atom_id res chain seq x y z
N MET A 1 20.09 -26.93 24.38
CA MET A 1 19.72 -25.51 24.21
C MET A 1 20.83 -24.75 23.48
N ALA A 2 21.08 -25.07 22.21
CA ALA A 2 21.70 -24.08 21.32
C ALA A 2 20.56 -23.11 20.99
N GLY A 3 20.43 -21.91 21.55
CA GLY A 3 21.27 -21.11 22.43
C GLY A 3 20.78 -19.72 22.05
N VAL A 4 19.84 -19.17 22.80
CA VAL A 4 19.10 -17.94 22.43
C VAL A 4 20.04 -16.80 21.99
N GLU A 5 21.24 -16.78 22.54
CA GLU A 5 22.37 -15.92 22.15
C GLU A 5 22.84 -16.09 20.69
N VAL A 6 22.95 -17.32 20.19
CA VAL A 6 23.31 -17.61 18.79
C VAL A 6 22.21 -17.11 17.85
N LEU A 7 20.94 -17.31 18.23
CA LEU A 7 19.80 -16.82 17.45
C LEU A 7 19.74 -15.29 17.41
N LYS A 8 20.03 -14.61 18.53
CA LYS A 8 20.14 -13.16 18.62
C LYS A 8 21.31 -12.61 17.79
N ALA A 9 22.47 -13.28 17.80
CA ALA A 9 23.64 -12.85 17.05
C ALA A 9 23.44 -13.01 15.53
N GLU A 10 22.78 -14.07 15.08
CA GLU A 10 22.41 -14.24 13.66
C GLU A 10 21.32 -13.24 13.23
N LEU A 11 20.32 -12.98 14.07
CA LEU A 11 19.28 -11.97 13.78
C LEU A 11 19.85 -10.54 13.78
N ALA A 12 20.87 -10.26 14.58
CA ALA A 12 21.60 -9.00 14.52
C ALA A 12 22.37 -8.81 13.20
N LYS A 13 22.76 -9.91 12.54
CA LYS A 13 23.42 -9.87 11.21
C LYS A 13 22.44 -9.67 10.07
N THR A 14 21.22 -10.20 10.17
CA THR A 14 20.22 -10.12 9.09
C THR A 14 19.33 -8.88 9.19
N GLN A 15 19.22 -8.27 10.39
CA GLN A 15 18.20 -7.25 10.72
C GLN A 15 16.76 -7.68 10.37
N ARG A 16 16.53 -8.98 10.11
CA ARG A 16 15.26 -9.57 9.70
C ARG A 16 14.92 -10.69 10.68
N LEU A 17 13.87 -10.48 11.48
CA LEU A 17 13.41 -11.40 12.52
C LEU A 17 12.38 -12.40 12.01
N GLY A 18 11.59 -12.02 11.01
CA GLY A 18 10.50 -12.76 10.43
C GLY A 18 10.94 -13.68 9.30
N LYS A 19 10.10 -14.69 9.03
CA LYS A 19 10.24 -15.51 7.82
C LYS A 19 9.79 -14.68 6.62
N PHE A 20 10.67 -14.57 5.63
CA PHE A 20 10.37 -13.96 4.35
C PHE A 20 9.98 -15.04 3.33
N ILE A 21 8.93 -14.76 2.58
CA ILE A 21 8.42 -15.58 1.50
C ILE A 21 8.72 -14.83 0.21
N LYS A 22 9.37 -15.53 -0.73
CA LYS A 22 9.73 -14.95 -2.00
C LYS A 22 8.51 -14.31 -2.67
N ALA A 23 8.62 -13.04 -3.02
CA ALA A 23 7.56 -12.36 -3.76
C ALA A 23 7.34 -13.09 -5.10
N TRP A 24 6.08 -13.22 -5.48
CA TRP A 24 5.68 -13.78 -6.75
C TRP A 24 5.56 -12.67 -7.79
N ASP A 25 5.62 -13.00 -9.08
CA ASP A 25 5.50 -12.01 -10.15
C ASP A 25 4.05 -11.51 -10.28
N PRO A 26 3.76 -10.25 -9.86
CA PRO A 26 2.41 -9.72 -9.88
C PRO A 26 1.87 -9.49 -11.31
N LYS A 27 2.73 -9.52 -12.34
CA LYS A 27 2.31 -9.42 -13.75
C LYS A 27 1.40 -10.57 -14.15
N ILE A 28 1.44 -11.69 -13.42
CA ILE A 28 0.51 -12.81 -13.59
C ILE A 28 -0.94 -12.41 -13.29
N LEU A 29 -1.17 -11.36 -12.48
CA LEU A 29 -2.50 -10.73 -12.27
C LEU A 29 -2.75 -9.52 -13.17
N GLY A 30 -1.86 -9.25 -14.14
CA GLY A 30 -1.95 -8.06 -14.98
C GLY A 30 -1.48 -6.77 -14.30
N ALA A 31 -0.77 -6.86 -13.17
CA ALA A 31 -0.11 -5.68 -12.61
C ALA A 31 0.88 -5.10 -13.63
N LYS A 32 0.82 -3.79 -13.82
CA LYS A 32 1.70 -3.07 -14.75
C LYS A 32 3.00 -2.68 -14.04
N ASP A 33 4.03 -2.38 -14.82
CA ASP A 33 5.22 -1.74 -14.30
C ASP A 33 4.89 -0.36 -13.71
N ALA A 34 5.66 0.06 -12.70
CA ALA A 34 5.51 1.38 -12.09
C ALA A 34 5.68 2.48 -13.14
N ASN A 35 4.76 3.44 -13.15
CA ASN A 35 4.72 4.56 -14.09
C ASN A 35 4.48 5.88 -13.32
N PRO A 36 5.52 6.44 -12.68
CA PRO A 36 5.40 7.65 -11.88
C PRO A 36 4.83 8.81 -12.69
N ARG A 37 3.69 9.35 -12.24
CA ARG A 37 2.99 10.43 -12.93
C ARG A 37 2.03 11.13 -11.98
N THR A 38 1.73 12.39 -12.28
CA THR A 38 0.64 13.10 -11.63
C THR A 38 -0.59 13.05 -12.53
N VAL A 39 -1.71 12.59 -12.00
CA VAL A 39 -3.03 12.57 -12.65
C VAL A 39 -3.89 13.64 -11.99
N THR A 40 -4.61 14.40 -12.80
CA THR A 40 -5.52 15.43 -12.29
C THR A 40 -6.92 15.12 -12.82
N ASP A 41 -7.87 14.94 -11.93
CA ASP A 41 -9.29 14.93 -12.27
C ASP A 41 -9.99 16.21 -11.78
N GLU A 42 -11.32 16.27 -11.82
CA GLU A 42 -12.07 17.47 -11.43
C GLU A 42 -11.80 17.89 -9.97
N HIS A 43 -11.59 16.94 -9.06
CA HIS A 43 -11.58 17.19 -7.62
C HIS A 43 -10.29 16.75 -6.92
N ILE A 44 -9.54 15.83 -7.51
CA ILE A 44 -8.40 15.14 -6.93
C ILE A 44 -7.15 15.30 -7.81
N LEU A 45 -6.03 15.55 -7.15
CA LEU A 45 -4.69 15.50 -7.70
C LEU A 45 -4.00 14.26 -7.15
N SER A 46 -3.60 13.35 -8.02
CA SER A 46 -3.06 12.04 -7.64
C SER A 46 -1.62 11.88 -8.14
N ASP A 47 -0.66 11.75 -7.22
CA ASP A 47 0.69 11.31 -7.57
C ASP A 47 0.73 9.79 -7.51
N MET A 48 0.91 9.16 -8.68
CA MET A 48 0.88 7.70 -8.84
C MET A 48 2.29 7.12 -8.81
N ASP A 49 2.41 5.89 -8.32
CA ASP A 49 3.63 5.06 -8.36
C ASP A 49 4.86 5.72 -7.71
N VAL A 50 4.62 6.54 -6.68
CA VAL A 50 5.65 7.24 -5.89
C VAL A 50 6.62 6.23 -5.28
N ALA A 51 7.92 6.46 -5.50
CA ALA A 51 9.01 5.66 -4.93
C ALA A 51 9.22 6.01 -3.45
N ILE A 52 9.20 5.02 -2.57
CA ILE A 52 9.38 5.19 -1.13
C ILE A 52 10.51 4.25 -0.68
N PRO A 53 11.77 4.72 -0.67
CA PRO A 53 12.89 3.91 -0.20
C PRO A 53 12.79 3.74 1.32
N VAL A 54 12.79 2.49 1.78
CA VAL A 54 12.85 2.17 3.21
C VAL A 54 14.28 1.87 3.65
N ARG A 55 14.50 1.68 4.95
CA ARG A 55 15.83 1.69 5.58
C ARG A 55 16.82 0.66 5.02
N ASP A 56 16.35 -0.46 4.47
CA ASP A 56 17.19 -1.49 3.85
C ASP A 56 17.42 -1.28 2.34
N GLY A 57 16.98 -0.15 1.79
CA GLY A 57 17.11 0.19 0.38
C GLY A 57 16.00 -0.36 -0.52
N THR A 58 15.08 -1.18 0.02
CA THR A 58 13.93 -1.67 -0.74
C THR A 58 13.02 -0.51 -1.12
N ILE A 59 12.53 -0.49 -2.36
CA ILE A 59 11.60 0.54 -2.81
C ILE A 59 10.17 0.04 -2.69
N LEU A 60 9.39 0.70 -1.84
CA LEU A 60 7.93 0.56 -1.83
C LEU A 60 7.31 1.52 -2.85
N ARG A 61 6.11 1.21 -3.31
CA ARG A 61 5.33 2.03 -4.24
C ARG A 61 4.03 2.49 -3.60
N GLY A 62 3.70 3.76 -3.79
CA GLY A 62 2.45 4.33 -3.29
C GLY A 62 1.78 5.32 -4.22
N ASN A 63 0.49 5.51 -4.01
CA ASN A 63 -0.34 6.54 -4.64
C ASN A 63 -0.74 7.57 -3.58
N ILE A 64 -0.68 8.86 -3.91
CA ILE A 64 -1.03 9.98 -3.02
C ILE A 64 -2.14 10.79 -3.65
N TYR A 65 -3.32 10.80 -3.03
CA TYR A 65 -4.52 11.49 -3.49
C TYR A 65 -4.76 12.74 -2.64
N ARG A 66 -4.84 13.91 -3.27
CA ARG A 66 -5.00 15.21 -2.60
C ARG A 66 -6.20 15.98 -3.15
N PRO A 67 -6.96 16.72 -2.31
CA PRO A 67 -8.00 17.59 -2.80
C PRO A 67 -7.45 18.80 -3.56
N ARG A 68 -7.87 18.98 -4.81
CA ARG A 68 -7.45 20.11 -5.64
C ARG A 68 -7.85 21.46 -5.05
N HIS A 69 -9.05 21.56 -4.49
CA HIS A 69 -9.57 22.80 -3.92
C HIS A 69 -8.80 23.29 -2.66
N LEU A 70 -7.90 22.48 -2.12
CA LEU A 70 -7.05 22.79 -0.96
C LEU A 70 -5.57 22.56 -1.26
N GLU A 71 -5.16 22.61 -2.53
CA GLU A 71 -3.77 22.44 -2.92
C GLU A 71 -2.86 23.44 -2.17
N GLY A 72 -1.68 22.97 -1.75
CA GLY A 72 -0.72 23.75 -0.97
C GLY A 72 -1.03 23.86 0.52
N GLN A 73 -2.19 23.37 0.98
CA GLN A 73 -2.53 23.37 2.41
C GLN A 73 -1.99 22.13 3.13
N LYS A 74 -1.72 22.28 4.43
CA LYS A 74 -1.42 21.15 5.32
C LYS A 74 -2.71 20.48 5.75
N LEU A 75 -2.89 19.22 5.38
CA LEU A 75 -4.10 18.44 5.63
C LEU A 75 -3.78 17.14 6.37
N PRO A 76 -4.73 16.58 7.15
CA PRO A 76 -4.58 15.25 7.72
C PRO A 76 -4.46 14.17 6.63
N VAL A 77 -3.66 13.14 6.92
CA VAL A 77 -3.41 12.01 6.02
C VAL A 77 -4.08 10.77 6.56
N ILE A 78 -4.87 10.09 5.74
CA ILE A 78 -5.31 8.72 5.96
C ILE A 78 -4.40 7.80 5.17
N PHE A 79 -3.76 6.88 5.86
CA PHE A 79 -2.68 6.06 5.31
C PHE A 79 -3.08 4.59 5.30
N ASN A 80 -2.94 3.94 4.15
CA ASN A 80 -3.17 2.51 3.95
C ASN A 80 -1.87 1.85 3.50
N TYR A 81 -1.46 0.81 4.21
CA TYR A 81 -0.37 -0.09 3.82
C TYR A 81 -0.99 -1.46 3.53
N SER A 82 -1.04 -1.85 2.26
CA SER A 82 -1.91 -2.92 1.79
C SER A 82 -1.17 -4.04 1.09
N VAL A 83 -1.62 -5.27 1.33
CA VAL A 83 -1.20 -6.44 0.56
C VAL A 83 -2.14 -6.73 -0.63
N TYR A 84 -3.14 -5.87 -0.85
CA TYR A 84 -4.27 -6.07 -1.78
C TYR A 84 -4.25 -5.19 -3.03
N SER A 85 -3.12 -4.52 -3.29
CA SER A 85 -2.87 -3.57 -4.38
C SER A 85 -3.40 -2.17 -4.09
N LYS A 86 -2.50 -1.19 -4.21
CA LYS A 86 -2.83 0.24 -4.27
C LYS A 86 -3.58 0.66 -5.55
N ASP A 87 -3.67 -0.23 -6.54
CA ASP A 87 -4.33 0.03 -7.83
C ASP A 87 -5.64 -0.76 -7.98
N GLY A 88 -6.19 -1.28 -6.87
CA GLY A 88 -7.52 -1.89 -6.85
C GLY A 88 -7.61 -3.27 -7.51
N ALA A 89 -6.52 -4.05 -7.53
CA ALA A 89 -6.52 -5.40 -8.12
C ALA A 89 -7.42 -6.40 -7.37
N THR A 90 -7.78 -6.11 -6.12
CA THR A 90 -8.70 -6.95 -5.32
C THR A 90 -10.13 -6.44 -5.46
N GLU A 91 -10.92 -7.20 -6.20
CA GLU A 91 -12.33 -6.90 -6.44
C GLU A 91 -13.17 -7.01 -5.15
N ILE A 92 -14.12 -6.08 -5.00
CA ILE A 92 -15.14 -6.11 -3.93
C ILE A 92 -16.02 -7.36 -4.00
N ALA A 93 -16.04 -8.06 -5.14
CA ALA A 93 -16.80 -9.28 -5.38
C ALA A 93 -16.43 -10.45 -4.44
N VAL A 94 -15.36 -10.32 -3.64
CA VAL A 94 -15.04 -11.25 -2.55
C VAL A 94 -16.14 -11.28 -1.47
N PHE A 95 -16.90 -10.19 -1.29
CA PHE A 95 -17.99 -10.17 -0.31
C PHE A 95 -19.28 -10.79 -0.89
N PRO A 96 -19.93 -11.71 -0.16
CA PRO A 96 -21.22 -12.26 -0.59
C PRO A 96 -22.28 -11.14 -0.64
N PRO A 97 -23.33 -11.27 -1.47
CA PRO A 97 -24.42 -10.29 -1.50
C PRO A 97 -25.06 -10.03 -0.12
N SER A 98 -25.02 -11.02 0.78
CA SER A 98 -25.50 -10.92 2.16
C SER A 98 -24.65 -10.02 3.07
N ALA A 99 -23.45 -9.60 2.64
CA ALA A 99 -22.60 -8.69 3.41
C ALA A 99 -23.19 -7.28 3.54
N GLY A 100 -24.24 -6.94 2.77
CA GLY A 100 -24.93 -5.65 2.89
C GLY A 100 -24.10 -4.46 2.43
N LEU A 101 -23.09 -4.69 1.57
CA LEU A 101 -22.24 -3.63 1.06
C LEU A 101 -23.00 -2.75 0.06
N ASP A 102 -23.14 -1.47 0.40
CA ASP A 102 -23.70 -0.45 -0.49
C ASP A 102 -22.66 -0.02 -1.54
N LYS A 103 -22.62 -0.75 -2.65
CA LYS A 103 -21.68 -0.48 -3.75
C LYS A 103 -21.87 0.91 -4.38
N ALA A 104 -23.03 1.56 -4.20
CA ALA A 104 -23.26 2.90 -4.73
C ALA A 104 -22.44 3.99 -4.01
N ARG A 105 -21.86 3.67 -2.84
CA ARG A 105 -21.00 4.59 -2.08
C ARG A 105 -19.52 4.47 -2.41
N ILE A 106 -19.16 3.50 -3.24
CA ILE A 106 -17.78 3.21 -3.63
C ILE A 106 -17.48 3.98 -4.91
N THR A 107 -16.43 4.79 -4.88
CA THR A 107 -16.00 5.54 -6.05
C THR A 107 -15.05 4.72 -6.92
N LYS A 108 -14.70 5.25 -8.10
CA LYS A 108 -13.71 4.64 -9.00
C LYS A 108 -12.31 4.51 -8.38
N ASP A 109 -12.03 5.27 -7.32
CA ASP A 109 -10.70 5.35 -6.70
C ASP A 109 -10.59 4.46 -5.46
N TYR A 110 -11.65 3.71 -5.11
CA TYR A 110 -11.63 2.81 -3.97
C TYR A 110 -10.65 1.65 -4.16
N GLU A 111 -10.00 1.29 -3.06
CA GLU A 111 -9.15 0.12 -2.95
C GLU A 111 -9.66 -0.78 -1.81
N PHE A 112 -9.47 -2.10 -1.95
CA PHE A 112 -9.99 -3.07 -1.01
C PHE A 112 -9.49 -2.81 0.43
N GLU A 113 -10.43 -2.74 1.37
CA GLU A 113 -10.19 -2.44 2.81
C GLU A 113 -9.52 -1.08 3.11
N ALA A 114 -9.46 -0.18 2.13
CA ALA A 114 -8.84 1.13 2.27
C ALA A 114 -9.87 2.28 2.35
N ALA A 115 -9.38 3.45 2.74
CA ALA A 115 -10.12 4.70 2.66
C ALA A 115 -10.29 5.13 1.20
N ASP A 116 -11.54 5.36 0.76
CA ASP A 116 -11.86 5.80 -0.60
C ASP A 116 -11.43 7.27 -0.86
N PRO A 117 -10.46 7.55 -1.75
CA PRO A 117 -10.04 8.90 -2.08
C PRO A 117 -11.17 9.80 -2.59
N GLY A 118 -12.09 9.26 -3.39
CA GLY A 118 -13.24 9.98 -3.92
C GLY A 118 -14.21 10.45 -2.84
N TRP A 119 -14.24 9.77 -1.70
CA TRP A 119 -15.02 10.19 -0.54
C TRP A 119 -14.24 11.14 0.38
N TRP A 120 -12.98 10.84 0.68
CA TRP A 120 -12.22 11.54 1.71
C TRP A 120 -11.56 12.84 1.22
N CYS A 121 -11.08 12.89 -0.03
CA CYS A 121 -10.41 14.08 -0.55
C CYS A 121 -11.33 15.31 -0.52
N PRO A 122 -12.59 15.26 -1.03
CA PRO A 122 -13.50 16.41 -0.95
C PRO A 122 -13.78 16.93 0.46
N ARG A 123 -13.45 16.15 1.51
CA ARG A 123 -13.64 16.49 2.93
C ARG A 123 -12.37 17.01 3.60
N GLY A 124 -11.32 17.30 2.83
CA GLY A 124 -10.09 17.90 3.34
C GLY A 124 -9.08 16.90 3.90
N TYR A 125 -9.12 15.65 3.44
CA TYR A 125 -8.13 14.63 3.79
C TYR A 125 -7.25 14.30 2.59
N ILE A 126 -5.99 13.97 2.85
CA ILE A 126 -5.13 13.29 1.88
C ILE A 126 -5.29 11.80 2.11
N VAL A 127 -5.45 11.02 1.05
CA VAL A 127 -5.41 9.55 1.13
C VAL A 127 -4.10 9.06 0.52
N VAL A 128 -3.40 8.20 1.24
CA VAL A 128 -2.19 7.53 0.75
C VAL A 128 -2.43 6.04 0.78
N SER A 129 -2.09 5.37 -0.32
CA SER A 129 -2.06 3.92 -0.39
C SER A 129 -0.70 3.43 -0.83
N ILE A 130 -0.21 2.40 -0.16
CA ILE A 130 1.10 1.79 -0.40
C ILE A 130 0.93 0.30 -0.61
N ASP A 131 1.57 -0.22 -1.66
CA ASP A 131 1.81 -1.64 -1.81
C ASP A 131 2.82 -2.08 -0.74
N ALA A 132 2.43 -3.00 0.12
CA ALA A 132 3.32 -3.60 1.11
C ALA A 132 4.55 -4.24 0.45
N ARG A 133 5.63 -4.41 1.21
CA ARG A 133 6.85 -5.06 0.74
C ARG A 133 6.56 -6.41 0.07
N GLY A 134 7.14 -6.61 -1.10
CA GLY A 134 6.99 -7.81 -1.93
C GLY A 134 5.59 -7.99 -2.53
N CYS A 135 4.70 -7.00 -2.42
CA CYS A 135 3.38 -7.00 -3.03
C CYS A 135 3.36 -6.08 -4.25
N PHE A 136 2.73 -6.54 -5.33
CA PHE A 136 2.48 -5.75 -6.54
C PHE A 136 3.73 -4.97 -6.97
N GLN A 137 3.69 -3.65 -7.00
CA GLN A 137 4.81 -2.87 -7.56
C GLN A 137 5.94 -2.62 -6.55
N SER A 138 5.77 -3.00 -5.29
CA SER A 138 6.80 -2.88 -4.26
C SER A 138 7.81 -4.02 -4.32
N GLU A 139 9.08 -3.66 -4.14
CA GLU A 139 10.20 -4.59 -4.17
C GLU A 139 10.27 -5.48 -2.91
N GLY A 140 11.22 -6.40 -2.92
CA GLY A 140 11.54 -7.26 -1.78
C GLY A 140 10.65 -8.49 -1.67
N ASP A 141 10.73 -9.15 -0.51
CA ASP A 141 10.00 -10.38 -0.21
C ASP A 141 8.95 -10.13 0.88
N LYS A 142 7.89 -10.93 0.89
CA LYS A 142 6.76 -10.75 1.80
C LYS A 142 7.05 -11.33 3.17
N SER A 143 6.59 -10.66 4.22
CA SER A 143 6.47 -11.25 5.56
C SER A 143 5.16 -10.78 6.18
N TYR A 144 4.36 -11.70 6.69
CA TYR A 144 3.06 -11.36 7.27
C TYR A 144 3.21 -11.09 8.77
N TYR A 145 2.68 -9.94 9.22
CA TYR A 145 2.61 -9.57 10.64
C TYR A 145 3.96 -9.66 11.38
N SER A 146 5.06 -9.39 10.67
CA SER A 146 6.39 -9.41 11.27
C SER A 146 6.81 -8.01 11.70
N ARG A 147 7.71 -7.95 12.69
CA ARG A 147 8.33 -6.69 13.10
C ARG A 147 9.01 -6.02 11.91
N ASP A 148 9.61 -6.79 11.00
CA ASP A 148 10.44 -6.28 9.92
C ASP A 148 9.63 -5.49 8.89
N VAL A 149 8.42 -5.93 8.55
CA VAL A 149 7.51 -5.14 7.71
C VAL A 149 6.87 -3.99 8.49
N GLY A 150 6.66 -4.14 9.81
CA GLY A 150 6.14 -3.07 10.66
C GLY A 150 7.13 -1.91 10.88
N ILE A 151 8.38 -2.05 10.46
CA ILE A 151 9.41 -1.01 10.51
C ILE A 151 9.81 -0.52 9.11
N ASP A 152 9.19 -1.03 8.05
CA ASP A 152 9.31 -0.42 6.72
C ASP A 152 9.01 1.10 6.82
#